data_AF-A0A3D2C363-F1
#
_entry.id   AF-A0A3D2C363-F1
#
_cell.length_a   1.000
_cell.length_b   1.000
_cell.length_c   1.000
_cell.angle_alpha   90.00
_cell.angle_beta   90.00
_cell.angle_gamma   90.00
#
_symmetry.space_group_name_H-M   'P 1'
#
loop_
_entity.id
_entity.type
_entity.pdbx_description
1 polymer ?
#
loop_
_entity_poly.entity_id
_entity_poly.type
_entity_poly.pdbx_seq_one_letter_code
_entity_poly.pdbx_strand_id
1 'polypeptide(L)'
;MHHVLLSIGILAGCAKQEKTAQSLLTISTDRLEFGDVAVGAESQDRISITNEGAESQEVLSSSLIEGSTAVWLVERDGDSELGPGESVDIVVQFRPQEVDAEEGRIQ
;
A
#
# COMPACT_ATOMS: atom_id res chain seq x y z
N MET A 1 59.91 -10.10 -30.81
CA MET A 1 60.00 -10.56 -29.41
C MET A 1 58.99 -9.74 -28.62
N HIS A 2 57.75 -10.26 -28.56
CA HIS A 2 57.13 -10.95 -27.41
C HIS A 2 56.36 -9.95 -26.54
N HIS A 3 55.09 -9.77 -26.92
CA HIS A 3 54.04 -9.18 -26.10
C HIS A 3 53.83 -10.05 -24.85
N VAL A 4 53.68 -9.41 -23.70
CA VAL A 4 53.16 -10.04 -22.48
C VAL A 4 51.92 -9.25 -22.10
N LEU A 5 50.75 -9.76 -22.47
CA LEU A 5 49.47 -9.33 -21.93
C LEU A 5 49.02 -10.41 -20.96
N LEU A 6 48.94 -10.04 -19.69
CA LEU A 6 48.45 -10.88 -18.59
C LEU A 6 47.31 -10.14 -17.91
N SER A 7 46.08 -10.61 -18.14
CA SER A 7 45.14 -10.92 -17.05
C SER A 7 43.89 -11.58 -17.61
N ILE A 8 43.71 -12.84 -17.21
CA ILE A 8 42.43 -13.53 -17.23
C ILE A 8 41.71 -13.11 -15.96
N GLY A 9 40.50 -12.59 -16.10
CA GLY A 9 39.52 -12.45 -15.03
C GLY A 9 38.16 -12.82 -15.57
N ILE A 10 37.86 -14.12 -15.61
CA ILE A 10 36.47 -14.58 -15.79
C ILE A 10 35.78 -14.29 -14.46
N LEU A 11 34.94 -13.27 -14.44
CA LEU A 11 33.75 -13.27 -13.61
C LEU A 11 32.57 -13.17 -14.57
N ALA A 12 32.09 -14.34 -15.01
CA ALA A 12 30.67 -14.52 -15.22
C ALA A 12 29.97 -14.42 -13.86
N GLY A 13 30.01 -13.23 -13.25
CA GLY A 13 28.91 -12.81 -12.43
C GLY A 13 27.87 -12.37 -13.43
N CYS A 14 26.79 -13.14 -13.60
CA CYS A 14 25.54 -12.51 -13.93
C CYS A 14 25.45 -11.31 -12.98
N ALA A 15 25.50 -10.09 -13.51
CA ALA A 15 24.78 -9.04 -12.85
C ALA A 15 23.37 -9.62 -12.78
N LYS A 16 23.02 -10.21 -11.63
CA LYS A 16 21.64 -10.28 -11.23
C LYS A 16 21.26 -8.82 -11.28
N GLN A 17 20.65 -8.42 -12.41
CA GLN A 17 19.86 -7.22 -12.41
C GLN A 17 18.97 -7.45 -11.21
N GLU A 18 19.26 -6.72 -10.13
CA GLU A 18 18.26 -6.43 -9.13
C GLU A 18 17.20 -5.72 -9.95
N LYS A 19 16.30 -6.53 -10.51
CA LYS A 19 15.03 -6.11 -11.05
C LYS A 19 14.39 -5.54 -9.80
N THR A 20 14.64 -4.26 -9.56
CA THR A 20 13.79 -3.42 -8.76
C THR A 20 12.45 -3.58 -9.44
N ALA A 21 11.67 -4.57 -8.97
CA ALA A 21 10.27 -4.63 -9.24
C ALA A 21 9.79 -3.28 -8.77
N GLN A 22 9.58 -2.36 -9.72
CA GLN A 22 8.95 -1.10 -9.42
C GLN A 22 7.61 -1.51 -8.84
N SER A 23 7.48 -1.35 -7.53
CA SER A 23 6.21 -1.58 -6.88
C SER A 23 5.24 -0.62 -7.55
N LEU A 24 4.27 -1.19 -8.26
CA LEU A 24 3.32 -0.43 -9.07
C LEU A 24 1.94 -0.67 -8.47
N LEU A 25 1.87 -0.49 -7.16
CA LEU A 25 0.63 -0.41 -6.42
C LEU A 25 0.07 1.00 -6.56
N THR A 26 -1.17 1.12 -7.00
CA THR A 26 -1.90 2.39 -7.08
C THR A 26 -3.05 2.36 -6.08
N ILE A 27 -3.40 3.53 -5.54
CA ILE A 27 -4.55 3.71 -4.64
C ILE A 27 -5.64 4.47 -5.37
N SER A 28 -6.91 4.12 -5.14
CA SER A 28 -8.05 4.74 -5.82
C SER A 28 -8.26 6.22 -5.48
N THR A 29 -7.86 6.63 -4.27
CA THR A 29 -7.93 8.01 -3.78
C THR A 29 -6.94 8.19 -2.63
N ASP A 30 -6.47 9.43 -2.42
CA ASP A 30 -5.64 9.82 -1.28
C ASP A 30 -6.46 10.40 -0.11
N ARG A 31 -7.77 10.58 -0.29
CA ARG A 31 -8.70 11.13 0.71
C ARG A 31 -10.07 10.46 0.66
N LEU A 32 -10.64 10.24 1.84
CA LEU A 32 -12.04 9.84 2.05
C LEU A 32 -12.79 11.00 2.73
N GLU A 33 -14.03 11.25 2.31
CA GLU A 33 -14.88 12.30 2.87
C GLU A 33 -16.21 11.69 3.34
N PHE A 34 -16.42 11.66 4.66
CA PHE A 34 -17.59 11.02 5.27
C PHE A 34 -18.81 11.96 5.40
N GLY A 35 -18.62 13.27 5.21
CA GLY A 35 -19.65 14.28 5.40
C GLY A 35 -20.14 14.39 6.84
N ASP A 36 -21.40 14.84 7.00
CA ASP A 36 -22.04 14.97 8.31
C ASP A 36 -22.51 13.59 8.82
N VAL A 37 -21.82 13.04 9.82
CA VAL A 37 -22.19 11.79 10.50
C VAL A 37 -22.65 12.11 11.91
N ALA A 38 -23.86 11.66 12.26
CA ALA A 38 -24.40 11.86 13.61
C ALA A 38 -23.55 11.15 14.67
N VAL A 39 -23.43 11.74 15.86
CA VAL A 39 -22.71 11.13 16.99
C VAL A 39 -23.25 9.73 17.29
N GLY A 40 -22.33 8.77 17.36
CA GLY A 40 -22.62 7.34 17.59
C GLY A 40 -23.14 6.59 16.36
N ALA A 41 -23.41 7.26 15.23
CA ALA A 41 -23.71 6.60 13.97
C ALA A 41 -22.42 6.23 13.23
N GLU A 42 -22.50 5.23 12.36
CA GLU A 42 -21.37 4.71 11.61
C GLU A 42 -21.52 5.07 10.13
N SER A 43 -20.41 5.48 9.52
CA SER A 43 -20.27 5.63 8.08
C SER A 43 -19.02 4.88 7.63
N GLN A 44 -19.08 4.26 6.45
CA GLN A 44 -17.98 3.46 5.92
C GLN A 44 -17.69 3.90 4.49
N ASP A 45 -16.40 4.00 4.18
CA ASP A 45 -15.91 4.17 2.83
C ASP A 45 -14.60 3.38 2.67
N ARG A 46 -14.06 3.32 1.46
CA ARG A 46 -12.92 2.45 1.15
C ARG A 46 -11.99 3.04 0.12
N ILE A 47 -10.73 2.68 0.26
CA ILE A 47 -9.72 2.84 -0.79
C ILE A 47 -9.42 1.48 -1.39
N SER A 48 -9.20 1.43 -2.71
CA SER A 48 -8.77 0.22 -3.39
C SER A 48 -7.30 0.33 -3.74
N ILE A 49 -6.52 -0.68 -3.37
CA ILE A 49 -5.11 -0.82 -3.74
C ILE A 49 -5.04 -1.81 -4.90
N THR A 50 -4.52 -1.40 -6.05
CA THR A 50 -4.45 -2.23 -7.26
C THR A 50 -3.00 -2.48 -7.65
N ASN A 51 -2.67 -3.72 -7.99
CA ASN A 51 -1.37 -4.05 -8.58
C ASN A 51 -1.41 -3.86 -10.10
N GLU A 52 -0.88 -2.74 -10.58
CA GLU A 52 -0.73 -2.48 -12.01
C GLU A 52 0.57 -3.06 -12.60
N GLY A 53 1.38 -3.72 -11.76
CA GLY A 53 2.63 -4.36 -12.15
C GLY A 53 2.43 -5.70 -12.89
N ALA A 54 3.54 -6.24 -13.40
CA ALA A 54 3.56 -7.52 -14.11
C ALA A 54 3.90 -8.73 -13.22
N GLU A 55 4.16 -8.51 -11.94
CA GLU A 55 4.53 -9.53 -10.94
C GLU A 55 3.63 -9.37 -9.71
N SER A 56 3.46 -10.44 -8.94
CA SER A 56 2.73 -10.36 -7.67
C SER A 56 3.39 -9.39 -6.69
N GLN A 57 2.58 -8.65 -5.94
CA GLN A 57 3.02 -7.70 -4.92
C GLN A 57 2.24 -7.86 -3.64
N GLU A 58 2.90 -7.63 -2.51
CA GLU A 58 2.29 -7.81 -1.19
C GLU A 58 1.98 -6.45 -0.54
N VAL A 59 0.75 -6.30 -0.07
CA VAL A 59 0.33 -5.22 0.82
C VAL A 59 0.63 -5.62 2.27
N LEU A 60 1.73 -5.10 2.81
CA LEU A 60 2.25 -5.51 4.11
C LEU A 60 1.40 -5.06 5.30
N SER A 61 0.83 -3.85 5.24
CA SER A 61 0.03 -3.29 6.33
C SER A 61 -0.99 -2.28 5.83
N SER A 62 -1.99 -2.02 6.67
CA SER A 62 -2.94 -0.92 6.53
C SER A 62 -3.38 -0.55 7.95
N SER A 63 -2.87 0.55 8.49
CA SER A 63 -2.99 0.91 9.91
C SER A 63 -3.34 2.37 10.08
N LEU A 64 -4.12 2.68 11.13
CA LEU A 64 -4.34 4.05 11.59
C LEU A 64 -3.06 4.58 12.25
N ILE A 65 -2.53 5.70 11.74
CA ILE A 65 -1.32 6.36 12.25
C ILE A 65 -1.62 7.71 12.93
N GLU A 66 -2.76 8.32 12.65
CA GLU A 66 -3.30 9.47 13.38
C GLU A 66 -4.81 9.35 13.56
N GLY A 67 -5.34 9.88 14.65
CA GLY A 67 -6.73 9.73 15.08
C GLY A 67 -6.90 8.71 16.19
N SER A 68 -8.11 8.64 16.76
CA SER A 68 -8.46 7.70 17.83
C SER A 68 -9.11 6.44 17.28
N THR A 69 -8.70 5.27 17.76
CA THR A 69 -9.36 3.99 17.43
C THR A 69 -10.76 3.86 18.05
N ALA A 70 -11.16 4.78 18.93
CA ALA A 70 -12.55 4.89 19.39
C ALA A 70 -13.48 5.51 18.34
N VAL A 71 -12.91 6.22 17.35
CA VAL A 71 -13.61 6.97 16.29
C VAL A 71 -13.41 6.30 14.93
N TRP A 72 -12.20 5.78 14.68
CA TRP A 72 -11.79 5.22 13.40
C TRP A 72 -11.47 3.74 13.53
N LEU A 73 -11.98 2.93 12.60
CA LEU A 73 -11.59 1.54 12.42
C LEU A 73 -11.12 1.35 10.98
N VAL A 74 -9.98 0.67 10.81
CA VAL A 74 -9.34 0.45 9.51
C VAL A 74 -9.12 -1.04 9.35
N GLU A 75 -9.71 -1.62 8.33
CA GLU A 75 -9.66 -3.05 8.06
C GLU A 75 -9.33 -3.30 6.60
N ARG A 76 -8.59 -4.37 6.32
CA ARG A 76 -8.38 -4.86 4.97
C ARG A 76 -9.45 -5.89 4.66
N ASP A 77 -10.12 -5.72 3.53
CA ASP A 77 -11.05 -6.70 2.97
C ASP A 77 -10.40 -7.40 1.76
N GLY A 78 -9.75 -8.54 2.03
CA GLY A 78 -9.11 -9.38 1.01
C GLY A 78 -7.67 -9.77 1.33
N ASP A 79 -7.03 -10.41 0.36
CA ASP A 79 -5.69 -10.97 0.49
C ASP A 79 -4.59 -9.89 0.49
N SER A 80 -3.46 -10.20 1.15
CA SER A 80 -2.29 -9.33 1.14
C SER A 80 -1.50 -9.42 -0.16
N GLU A 81 -1.48 -10.59 -0.80
CA GLU A 81 -0.77 -10.81 -2.06
C GLU A 81 -1.69 -10.56 -3.24
N LEU A 82 -1.29 -9.61 -4.10
CA LEU A 82 -2.02 -9.21 -5.30
C LEU A 82 -1.22 -9.64 -6.52
N GLY A 83 -1.79 -10.52 -7.34
CA GLY A 83 -1.33 -10.77 -8.70
C GLY A 83 -1.51 -9.56 -9.62
N PRO A 84 -0.99 -9.62 -10.86
CA PRO A 84 -1.18 -8.57 -11.85
C PRO A 84 -2.66 -8.26 -12.12
N GLY A 85 -3.06 -7.01 -11.93
CA GLY A 85 -4.43 -6.52 -12.11
C GLY A 85 -5.39 -6.84 -10.96
N GLU A 86 -4.93 -7.49 -9.90
CA GLU A 86 -5.74 -7.74 -8.70
C GLU A 86 -5.75 -6.51 -7.79
N SER A 87 -6.81 -6.40 -6.99
CA SER A 87 -7.03 -5.32 -6.06
C SER A 87 -7.48 -5.84 -4.69
N VAL A 88 -7.17 -5.08 -3.65
CA VAL A 88 -7.70 -5.26 -2.30
C VAL A 88 -8.25 -3.95 -1.79
N ASP A 89 -9.34 -4.01 -1.02
CA ASP A 89 -9.95 -2.84 -0.44
C ASP A 89 -9.48 -2.66 1.01
N ILE A 90 -9.16 -1.41 1.38
CA ILE A 90 -9.00 -1.00 2.77
C ILE A 90 -10.28 -0.23 3.15
N VAL A 91 -11.06 -0.83 4.03
CA VAL A 91 -12.30 -0.29 4.54
C VAL A 91 -12.00 0.59 5.75
N VAL A 92 -12.50 1.82 5.71
CA VAL A 92 -12.38 2.78 6.81
C VAL A 92 -13.77 3.08 7.33
N GLN A 93 -14.00 2.74 8.59
CA GLN A 93 -15.20 3.10 9.31
C GLN A 93 -14.95 4.33 10.19
N PHE A 94 -15.89 5.26 10.14
CA PHE A 94 -15.95 6.47 10.95
C PHE A 94 -17.17 6.43 11.87
N ARG A 95 -16.95 6.64 13.18
CA ARG A 95 -17.99 6.72 14.21
C ARG A 95 -17.70 7.86 15.20
N PRO A 96 -18.13 9.10 14.91
CA PRO A 96 -17.85 10.25 15.77
C PRO A 96 -18.44 10.07 17.17
N GLN A 97 -17.69 10.50 18.18
CA GLN A 97 -18.11 10.47 19.59
C GLN A 97 -18.63 11.84 20.08
N GLU A 98 -18.31 12.91 19.34
CA GLU A 98 -18.66 14.29 19.66
C GLU A 98 -19.06 15.02 18.36
N VAL A 99 -19.60 16.24 18.47
CA VAL A 99 -20.14 17.01 17.32
C VAL A 99 -19.03 17.85 16.63
N ASP A 100 -17.77 17.52 16.88
CA ASP A 100 -16.62 18.25 16.33
C ASP A 100 -16.06 17.58 15.07
N ALA A 101 -15.27 18.34 14.31
CA ALA A 101 -14.59 17.81 13.13
C ALA A 101 -13.47 16.85 13.56
N GLU A 102 -13.44 15.67 12.93
CA GLU A 102 -12.45 14.62 13.20
C GLU A 102 -11.58 14.40 11.95
N GLU A 103 -10.28 14.20 12.19
CA GLU A 103 -9.32 13.81 11.15
C GLU A 103 -8.61 12.52 11.56
N GLY A 104 -8.27 11.71 10.57
CA GLY A 104 -7.50 10.49 10.75
C GLY A 104 -6.55 10.29 9.57
N ARG A 105 -5.46 9.55 9.80
CA ARG A 105 -4.52 9.18 8.73
C ARG A 105 -4.19 7.70 8.79
N ILE A 106 -4.14 7.08 7.62
CA ILE A 106 -3.80 5.66 7.44
C ILE A 106 -2.48 5.50 6.66
N GLN A 107 -1.79 4.37 6.86
CA GLN A 107 -0.58 3.97 6.12
C GLN A 107 -0.56 2.46 5.86
#